data_AF-A0A4Z2BL44-F1
#
_entry.id   AF-A0A4Z2BL44-F1
#
_cell.length_a   1.000
_cell.length_b   1.000
_cell.length_c   1.000
_cell.angle_alpha   90.00
_cell.angle_beta   90.00
_cell.angle_gamma   90.00
#
_symmetry.space_group_name_H-M   'P 1'
#
loop_
_entity.id
_entity.type
_entity.pdbx_description
1 polymer ?
#
loop_
_entity_poly.entity_id
_entity_poly.type
_entity_poly.pdbx_seq_one_letter_code
_entity_poly.pdbx_strand_id
1 'polypeptide(L)' 'MAFNYPNARRDETKVADYHGNKISDPYEWLEDPDSAETMAFVEEQNKLTMPFLEQCAVRDRFRQRLT' A
#
# COMPACT_ATOMS: atom_id res chain seq x y z
N MET A 1 10.00 5.16 -17.45
CA MET A 1 9.71 5.87 -16.18
C MET A 1 10.09 4.94 -15.06
N ALA A 2 10.87 5.42 -14.09
CA ALA A 2 11.14 4.68 -12.86
C ALA A 2 10.17 5.20 -11.78
N PHE A 3 9.51 4.28 -11.07
CA PHE A 3 8.66 4.64 -9.93
C PHE A 3 9.52 4.67 -8.67
N ASN A 4 9.35 5.72 -7.86
CA ASN A 4 9.91 5.77 -6.52
C ASN A 4 8.83 5.31 -5.54
N TYR A 5 8.94 4.06 -5.09
CA TYR A 5 7.94 3.47 -4.21
C TYR A 5 8.09 3.99 -2.77
N PRO A 6 6.97 4.16 -2.04
CA PRO A 6 7.01 4.47 -0.61
C PRO A 6 7.80 3.43 0.18
N ASN A 7 8.51 3.88 1.21
CA ASN A 7 9.16 2.98 2.15
C ASN A 7 8.09 2.29 3.01
N ALA A 8 8.18 0.98 3.14
CA ALA A 8 7.41 0.20 4.12
C ALA A 8 8.40 -0.41 5.12
N ARG A 9 8.30 -0.04 6.39
CA ARG A 9 9.11 -0.65 7.45
C ARG A 9 8.88 -2.15 7.43
N ARG A 10 9.98 -2.90 7.53
CA ARG A 10 9.94 -4.35 7.74
C ARG A 10 10.25 -4.63 9.20
N ASP A 11 9.32 -5.27 9.88
CA ASP A 11 9.53 -5.78 11.23
C ASP A 11 9.92 -7.26 11.16
N GLU A 12 11.23 -7.51 11.02
CA GLU A 12 11.77 -8.89 10.91
C GLU A 12 11.55 -9.72 12.18
N THR A 13 11.05 -9.12 13.28
CA THR A 13 10.72 -9.85 14.52
C THR A 13 9.38 -10.58 14.43
N LYS A 14 8.54 -10.25 13.43
CA LYS A 14 7.24 -10.85 13.19
C LYS A 14 7.38 -12.20 12.48
N VAL A 15 7.57 -13.24 13.28
CA VAL A 15 7.69 -14.63 12.82
C VAL A 15 6.81 -15.53 13.69
N ALA A 16 5.83 -16.17 13.08
CA ALA A 16 4.96 -17.16 13.71
C ALA A 16 5.44 -18.60 13.41
N ASP A 17 5.11 -19.53 14.30
CA ASP A 17 5.35 -20.97 14.09
C ASP A 17 4.01 -21.69 13.85
N TYR A 18 3.87 -22.30 12.68
CA TYR A 18 2.72 -23.10 12.31
C TYR A 18 3.16 -24.54 12.04
N HIS A 19 2.88 -25.43 12.98
CA HIS A 19 3.20 -26.86 12.90
C HIS A 19 4.69 -27.14 12.65
N GLY A 20 5.59 -26.36 13.27
CA GLY A 20 7.03 -26.45 13.09
C GLY A 20 7.56 -25.63 11.90
N ASN A 21 6.70 -24.93 11.16
CA ASN A 21 7.10 -24.06 10.04
C ASN A 21 7.14 -22.61 10.48
N LYS A 22 8.29 -21.95 10.34
CA LYS A 22 8.44 -20.52 10.61
C LYS A 22 7.91 -19.70 9.43
N ILE A 23 6.93 -18.84 9.68
CA ILE A 23 6.32 -17.96 8.69
C ILE A 23 6.56 -16.52 9.12
N SER A 24 7.24 -15.74 8.28
CA SER A 24 7.53 -14.33 8.56
C SER A 24 6.47 -13.44 7.93
N ASP A 25 5.94 -12.51 8.73
CA ASP A 25 5.03 -11.45 8.28
C ASP A 25 5.56 -10.07 8.70
N PRO A 26 6.56 -9.53 7.97
CA PRO A 26 7.24 -8.31 8.36
C PRO A 26 6.38 -7.05 8.24
N TYR A 27 5.15 -7.17 7.74
CA TYR A 27 4.22 -6.06 7.53
C TYR A 27 2.93 -6.21 8.34
N GLU A 28 2.90 -7.07 9.36
CA GLU A 28 1.77 -7.24 10.30
C GLU A 28 1.27 -5.89 10.86
N TRP A 29 2.14 -4.88 10.99
CA TRP A 29 1.75 -3.54 11.43
C TRP A 29 0.71 -2.84 10.53
N LEU A 30 0.60 -3.24 9.26
CA LEU A 30 -0.44 -2.75 8.34
C LEU A 30 -1.84 -3.28 8.68
N GLU A 31 -1.95 -4.31 9.53
CA GLU A 31 -3.24 -4.85 9.97
C GLU A 31 -3.98 -3.92 10.95
N ASP A 32 -3.28 -2.96 11.57
CA ASP A 32 -3.90 -1.90 12.36
C ASP A 32 -4.19 -0.68 11.45
N PRO A 33 -5.46 -0.47 11.03
CA PRO A 33 -5.80 0.62 10.13
C PRO A 33 -5.75 2.00 10.80
N ASP A 34 -5.85 2.06 12.13
CA ASP A 34 -5.91 3.32 12.90
C ASP A 34 -4.51 3.77 13.34
N SER A 35 -3.47 2.95 13.10
CA SER A 35 -2.10 3.30 13.42
C SER A 35 -1.59 4.46 12.57
N ALA A 36 -0.81 5.36 13.18
CA ALA A 36 -0.20 6.48 12.48
C ALA A 36 0.73 6.03 11.34
N GLU A 37 1.40 4.88 11.51
CA GLU A 37 2.29 4.30 10.49
C GLU A 37 1.48 3.83 9.27
N THR A 38 0.36 3.13 9.48
CA THR A 38 -0.53 2.64 8.42
C THR A 38 -1.15 3.79 7.65
N MET A 39 -1.69 4.79 8.34
CA MET A 39 -2.25 5.98 7.69
C MET A 39 -1.22 6.71 6.83
N ALA A 40 0.00 6.92 7.34
CA ALA A 40 1.07 7.55 6.59
C ALA A 40 1.47 6.73 5.35
N PHE A 41 1.54 5.40 5.47
CA PHE A 41 1.83 4.53 4.34
C PHE A 41 0.75 4.59 3.25
N VAL A 42 -0.53 4.59 3.64
CA VAL A 42 -1.66 4.76 2.71
C VAL A 42 -1.58 6.11 1.99
N GLU A 43 -1.26 7.20 2.69
CA GLU A 43 -1.09 8.51 2.08
C GLU A 43 0.03 8.51 1.03
N GLU A 44 1.20 7.94 1.33
CA GLU A 44 2.32 7.87 0.39
C GLU A 44 1.98 6.99 -0.83
N GLN A 45 1.26 5.88 -0.65
CA GLN A 45 0.77 5.06 -1.77
C GLN A 45 -0.22 5.83 -2.66
N ASN A 46 -1.12 6.62 -2.06
CA ASN A 46 -2.04 7.47 -2.81
C ASN A 46 -1.30 8.59 -3.57
N LYS A 47 -0.28 9.20 -2.97
CA LYS A 47 0.57 10.22 -3.63
C LYS A 47 1.30 9.67 -4.86
N LEU A 48 1.70 8.39 -4.84
CA LEU A 48 2.30 7.73 -6.00
C LEU A 48 1.26 7.41 -7.08
N THR A 49 0.12 6.84 -6.68
CA THR A 49 -0.83 6.24 -7.62
C THR A 49 -1.80 7.26 -8.24
N MET A 50 -2.24 8.28 -7.50
CA MET A 50 -3.21 9.26 -8.01
C MET A 50 -2.69 10.01 -9.25
N PRO A 51 -1.47 10.58 -9.27
CA PRO A 51 -0.95 11.26 -10.46
C PRO A 51 -0.81 10.34 -11.67
N PHE A 52 -0.50 9.06 -11.44
CA PHE A 52 -0.43 8.06 -12.51
C PHE A 52 -1.82 7.78 -13.10
N LEU A 53 -2.84 7.66 -12.25
CA LEU A 53 -4.22 7.43 -12.69
C LEU A 53 -4.81 8.67 -13.36
N GLU A 54 -4.49 9.87 -12.91
CA GLU A 54 -4.92 11.15 -13.50
C GLU A 54 -4.39 11.35 -14.93
N GLN A 55 -3.23 10.78 -15.25
CA GLN A 55 -2.68 10.81 -16.61
C GLN A 55 -3.42 9.91 -17.61
N CYS A 56 -4.39 9.10 -17.15
CA CYS A 56 -5.17 8.24 -18.02
C CYS A 56 -6.13 9.09 -18.88
N ALA A 57 -5.80 9.22 -20.18
CA ALA A 57 -6.52 10.07 -21.13
C ALA A 57 -8.04 9.79 -21.25
N VAL A 58 -8.48 8.57 -20.91
CA VAL A 58 -9.89 8.16 -20.99
C VAL A 58 -10.63 8.25 -19.65
N ARG A 59 -9.95 8.61 -18.55
CA ARG A 59 -10.52 8.62 -17.20
C ARG A 59 -11.79 9.46 -17.11
N ASP A 60 -11.77 10.68 -17.63
CA ASP A 60 -12.92 11.59 -17.56
C ASP A 60 -14.12 11.09 -18.37
N ARG A 61 -13.87 10.47 -19.53
CA ARG A 61 -14.93 9.86 -20.35
C ARG A 61 -15.62 8.72 -19.60
N PHE A 62 -14.87 7.89 -18.89
CA PHE A 62 -15.45 6.83 -18.06
C PHE A 62 -16.21 7.39 -16.86
N ARG A 63 -15.65 8.41 -16.19
CA ARG A 63 -16.29 9.05 -15.04
C ARG A 63 -17.67 9.59 -15.40
N GLN A 64 -17.79 10.32 -16.50
CA GLN A 64 -19.06 10.88 -16.99
C GLN A 64 -20.12 9.82 -17.34
N ARG A 65 -19.72 8.59 -17.68
CA ARG A 65 -20.66 7.52 -18.01
C ARG A 65 -21.21 6.79 -16.77
N LEU A 66 -20.44 6.79 -15.68
CA LEU A 66 -20.74 6.00 -14.48
C LEU A 66 -21.41 6.80 -13.36
N THR A 67 -21.49 8.12 -13.49
CA THR A 67 -22.16 9.06 -12.57
C THR A 67 -23.33 9.73 -13.27
#